data_AF-A0A7C5ZPN6-F1
#
_entry.id   AF-A0A7C5ZPN6-F1
#
_cell.length_a   1.000
_cell.length_b   1.000
_cell.length_c   1.000
_cell.angle_alpha   90.00
_cell.angle_beta   90.00
_cell.angle_gamma   90.00
#
_symmetry.space_group_name_H-M   'P 1'
#
loop_
_entity.id
_entity.type
_entity.pdbx_description
1 polymer ?
#
loop_
_entity_poly.entity_id
_entity_poly.type
_entity_poly.pdbx_seq_one_letter_code
_entity_poly.pdbx_strand_id
1 'polypeptide(L)'
;MSKYLDKIAEIIENIEKVQQELLVEQKMMKNLISLLNQFSGTTKSKTIDLDDPVVKKAKEVLLKLITSLQEEYYRLDLLEPDEKWAQFHEKFKQSLKTQIEGYKEIFLVFTDGNITHIKVGSMKVEQGLKMIDIDDD
;
A
#
# COMPACT_ATOMS: atom_id res chain seq x y z
N MET A 1 -12.61 20.34 -19.70
CA MET A 1 -12.66 19.08 -18.94
C MET A 1 -13.68 19.21 -17.82
N SER A 2 -14.33 18.11 -17.42
CA SER A 2 -15.21 18.08 -16.25
C SER A 2 -14.36 18.27 -14.98
N LYS A 3 -14.80 19.13 -14.03
CA LYS A 3 -14.13 19.35 -12.74
C LYS A 3 -13.88 18.05 -11.96
N TYR A 4 -14.65 17.01 -12.22
CA TYR A 4 -14.47 15.67 -11.65
C TYR A 4 -13.20 15.00 -12.19
N LEU A 5 -12.99 15.03 -13.52
CA LEU A 5 -11.82 14.38 -14.15
C LEU A 5 -10.51 15.04 -13.72
N ASP A 6 -10.49 16.36 -13.58
CA ASP A 6 -9.30 17.08 -13.11
C ASP A 6 -8.94 16.67 -11.67
N LYS A 7 -9.93 16.51 -10.79
CA LYS A 7 -9.72 16.05 -9.40
C LYS A 7 -9.31 14.58 -9.31
N ILE A 8 -9.90 13.72 -10.14
CA ILE A 8 -9.52 12.30 -10.23
C ILE A 8 -8.07 12.17 -10.70
N ALA A 9 -7.69 12.92 -11.74
CA ALA A 9 -6.32 12.91 -12.26
C ALA A 9 -5.31 13.35 -11.18
N GLU A 10 -5.64 14.39 -10.41
CA GLU A 10 -4.82 14.85 -9.28
C GLU A 10 -4.66 13.77 -8.20
N ILE A 11 -5.74 13.07 -7.84
CA ILE A 11 -5.71 11.97 -6.86
C ILE A 11 -4.83 10.82 -7.38
N ILE A 12 -4.98 10.44 -8.65
CA ILE A 12 -4.15 9.39 -9.27
C ILE A 12 -2.67 9.79 -9.24
N GLU A 13 -2.35 11.02 -9.65
CA GLU A 13 -0.96 11.51 -9.65
C GLU A 13 -0.36 11.52 -8.23
N ASN A 14 -1.14 11.90 -7.21
CA ASN A 14 -0.68 11.88 -5.82
C ASN A 14 -0.46 10.46 -5.30
N ILE A 15 -1.36 9.53 -5.63
CA ILE A 15 -1.19 8.10 -5.30
C ILE A 15 0.08 7.56 -5.97
N GLU A 16 0.31 7.85 -7.26
CA GLU A 16 1.52 7.43 -7.97
C GLU A 16 2.77 8.00 -7.32
N LYS A 17 2.79 9.28 -6.94
CA LYS A 17 3.92 9.89 -6.23
C LYS A 17 4.19 9.21 -4.90
N VAL A 18 3.16 9.00 -4.10
CA VAL A 18 3.25 8.31 -2.80
C VAL A 18 3.78 6.88 -2.98
N GLN A 19 3.32 6.16 -4.00
CA GLN A 19 3.79 4.81 -4.31
C GLN A 19 5.22 4.80 -4.90
N GLN A 20 5.62 5.81 -5.68
CA GLN A 20 6.98 5.94 -6.20
C GLN A 20 7.99 6.29 -5.11
N GLU A 21 7.65 7.20 -4.19
CA GLU A 21 8.42 7.42 -2.96
C GLU A 21 8.61 6.10 -2.22
N LEU A 22 7.55 5.29 -2.15
CA LEU A 22 7.63 3.96 -1.57
C LEU A 22 8.47 2.98 -2.40
N LEU A 23 8.48 3.04 -3.73
CA LEU A 23 9.30 2.14 -4.57
C LEU A 23 10.80 2.40 -4.36
N VAL A 24 11.17 3.67 -4.17
CA VAL A 24 12.53 4.05 -3.76
C VAL A 24 12.84 3.45 -2.39
N GLU A 25 11.90 3.50 -1.46
CA GLU A 25 11.99 2.86 -0.14
C GLU A 25 11.79 1.31 -0.19
N GLN A 26 11.21 0.74 -1.26
CA GLN A 26 11.03 -0.71 -1.44
C GLN A 26 12.34 -1.38 -1.76
N LYS A 27 13.29 -0.70 -2.40
CA LYS A 27 14.66 -1.20 -2.49
C LYS A 27 15.26 -1.37 -1.10
N MET A 28 14.95 -0.45 -0.18
CA MET A 28 15.26 -0.58 1.24
C MET A 28 14.47 -1.73 1.91
N MET A 29 13.16 -1.88 1.67
CA MET A 29 12.37 -3.00 2.21
C MET A 29 12.77 -4.38 1.65
N LYS A 30 13.11 -4.50 0.37
CA LYS A 30 13.66 -5.74 -0.23
C LYS A 30 15.02 -6.06 0.37
N ASN A 31 15.86 -5.06 0.63
CA ASN A 31 17.09 -5.25 1.37
C ASN A 31 16.82 -5.67 2.83
N LEU A 32 15.75 -5.15 3.45
CA LEU A 32 15.28 -5.50 4.79
C LEU A 32 14.77 -6.95 4.85
N ILE A 33 13.90 -7.34 3.93
CA ILE A 33 13.41 -8.72 3.79
C ILE A 33 14.56 -9.66 3.44
N SER A 34 15.50 -9.23 2.60
CA SER A 34 16.71 -10.01 2.29
C SER A 34 17.62 -10.16 3.52
N LEU A 35 17.82 -9.11 4.32
CA LEU A 35 18.51 -9.16 5.62
C LEU A 35 17.79 -10.09 6.60
N LEU A 36 16.48 -9.94 6.76
CA LEU A 36 15.64 -10.79 7.60
C LEU A 36 15.71 -12.26 7.14
N ASN A 37 15.72 -12.51 5.84
CA ASN A 37 15.89 -13.85 5.26
C ASN A 37 17.31 -14.39 5.47
N GLN A 38 18.36 -13.57 5.38
CA GLN A 38 19.74 -13.95 5.70
C GLN A 38 19.91 -14.29 7.19
N PHE A 39 19.24 -13.56 8.09
CA PHE A 39 19.20 -13.89 9.51
C PHE A 39 18.39 -15.17 9.78
N SER A 40 17.33 -15.44 9.01
CA SER A 40 16.52 -16.67 9.13
C SER A 40 17.24 -17.95 8.67
N GLY A 41 18.28 -17.83 7.83
CA GLY A 41 19.12 -18.94 7.38
C GLY A 41 20.05 -19.50 8.47
N THR A 42 20.18 -18.81 9.60
CA THR A 42 20.92 -19.31 10.77
C THR A 42 20.04 -19.28 12.02
N THR A 43 19.70 -20.49 12.47
CA THR A 43 19.03 -20.85 13.74
C THR A 43 17.53 -20.52 13.85
N LYS A 44 16.76 -21.60 14.05
CA LYS A 44 15.36 -21.63 14.50
C LYS A 44 15.12 -20.61 15.62
N SER A 45 14.04 -19.83 15.49
CA SER A 45 13.54 -18.82 16.45
C SER A 45 14.34 -17.51 16.51
N LYS A 46 13.94 -16.51 15.71
CA LYS A 46 14.27 -15.10 15.98
C LYS A 46 13.08 -14.22 15.65
N THR A 47 12.39 -13.79 16.71
CA THR A 47 11.52 -12.60 16.71
C THR A 47 12.26 -11.44 16.04
N ILE A 48 11.57 -10.70 15.18
CA ILE A 48 12.10 -9.44 14.63
C ILE A 48 12.44 -8.53 15.81
N ASP A 49 13.67 -8.03 15.87
CA ASP A 49 14.01 -6.99 16.83
C ASP A 49 13.30 -5.70 16.42
N LEU A 50 12.16 -5.42 17.07
CA LEU A 50 11.34 -4.24 16.80
C LEU A 50 12.06 -2.94 17.20
N ASP A 51 13.15 -3.02 17.96
CA ASP A 51 13.93 -1.86 18.37
C ASP A 51 15.04 -1.48 17.40
N ASP A 52 15.32 -2.32 16.39
CA ASP A 52 16.28 -2.05 15.33
C ASP A 52 15.94 -0.73 14.59
N PRO A 53 16.88 0.22 14.47
CA PRO A 53 16.66 1.49 13.77
C PRO A 53 16.13 1.35 12.34
N VAL A 54 16.52 0.28 11.65
CA VAL A 54 16.06 -0.04 10.29
C VAL A 54 14.61 -0.51 10.31
N VAL A 55 14.22 -1.32 11.30
CA VAL A 55 12.83 -1.76 11.51
C VAL A 55 11.93 -0.58 11.88
N LYS A 56 12.41 0.32 12.76
CA LYS A 56 11.72 1.57 13.11
C LYS A 56 11.51 2.46 11.88
N LYS A 57 12.54 2.67 11.06
CA LYS A 57 12.42 3.44 9.81
C LYS A 57 11.41 2.81 8.84
N ALA A 58 11.44 1.50 8.67
CA ALA A 58 10.49 0.81 7.79
C ALA A 58 9.05 0.94 8.28
N LYS A 59 8.84 0.85 9.60
CA LYS A 59 7.53 1.08 10.24
C LYS A 59 7.02 2.50 9.97
N GLU A 60 7.88 3.51 10.13
CA GLU A 60 7.54 4.92 9.87
C GLU A 60 7.17 5.16 8.41
N VAL A 61 7.97 4.65 7.46
CA VAL A 61 7.71 4.76 6.03
C VAL A 61 6.38 4.12 5.66
N LEU A 62 6.12 2.89 6.15
CA LEU A 62 4.87 2.20 5.87
C LEU A 62 3.67 2.89 6.51
N LEU A 63 3.82 3.46 7.71
CA LEU A 63 2.76 4.24 8.35
C LEU A 63 2.44 5.53 7.57
N LYS A 64 3.47 6.22 7.07
CA LYS A 64 3.31 7.40 6.21
C LYS A 64 2.54 7.05 4.95
N LEU A 65 2.90 5.95 4.28
CA LEU A 65 2.18 5.44 3.11
C LEU A 65 0.70 5.21 3.40
N ILE A 66 0.40 4.45 4.47
CA ILE A 66 -0.98 4.11 4.83
C ILE A 66 -1.77 5.40 5.06
N THR A 67 -1.21 6.35 5.80
CA THR A 67 -1.84 7.64 6.09
C THR A 67 -2.11 8.42 4.80
N SER A 68 -1.11 8.58 3.93
CA SER A 68 -1.27 9.32 2.67
C SER A 68 -2.27 8.67 1.72
N LEU A 69 -2.28 7.34 1.60
CA LEU A 69 -3.29 6.66 0.80
C LEU A 69 -4.71 6.81 1.39
N GLN A 70 -4.83 6.83 2.72
CA GLN A 70 -6.11 7.08 3.40
C GLN A 70 -6.63 8.50 3.16
N GLU A 71 -5.75 9.50 3.14
CA GLU A 71 -6.09 10.88 2.80
C GLU A 71 -6.62 10.98 1.37
N GLU A 72 -5.93 10.36 0.41
CA GLU A 72 -6.38 10.32 -0.99
C GLU A 72 -7.69 9.52 -1.17
N TYR A 73 -7.86 8.44 -0.41
CA TYR A 73 -9.14 7.70 -0.38
C TYR A 73 -10.29 8.58 0.14
N TYR A 74 -10.06 9.35 1.21
CA TYR A 74 -11.07 10.26 1.73
C TYR A 74 -11.40 11.36 0.72
N ARG A 75 -10.40 11.92 0.04
CA ARG A 75 -10.62 12.88 -1.05
C ARG A 75 -11.45 12.27 -2.17
N LEU A 76 -11.16 11.03 -2.56
CA LEU A 76 -11.90 10.30 -3.57
C LEU A 76 -13.35 10.06 -3.15
N ASP A 77 -13.58 9.61 -1.91
CA ASP A 77 -14.92 9.32 -1.36
C ASP A 77 -15.84 10.55 -1.31
N LEU A 78 -15.26 11.75 -1.20
CA LEU A 78 -15.99 13.03 -1.23
C LEU A 78 -16.31 13.53 -2.64
N LEU A 79 -15.79 12.91 -3.69
CA LEU A 79 -16.14 13.31 -5.06
C LEU A 79 -17.47 12.70 -5.48
N GLU A 80 -18.31 13.51 -6.12
CA GLU A 80 -19.51 13.03 -6.78
C GLU A 80 -19.19 12.76 -8.25
N PRO A 81 -19.21 11.49 -8.71
CA PRO A 81 -19.01 11.17 -10.11
C PRO A 81 -20.27 11.47 -10.93
N ASP A 82 -20.09 11.94 -12.16
CA ASP A 82 -21.16 11.90 -13.16
C ASP A 82 -21.56 10.45 -13.44
N GLU A 83 -22.79 10.20 -13.88
CA GLU A 83 -23.34 8.84 -14.11
C GLU A 83 -22.42 7.97 -14.98
N LYS A 84 -21.80 8.55 -16.01
CA LYS A 84 -20.84 7.88 -16.89
C LYS A 84 -19.61 7.33 -16.16
N TRP A 85 -19.21 7.97 -15.06
CA TRP A 85 -17.99 7.65 -14.32
C TRP A 85 -18.26 6.92 -12.99
N ALA A 86 -19.52 6.77 -12.58
CA ALA A 86 -19.90 6.17 -11.30
C ALA A 86 -19.32 4.76 -11.11
N GLN A 87 -19.33 3.93 -12.16
CA GLN A 87 -18.78 2.57 -12.10
C GLN A 87 -17.26 2.58 -11.91
N PHE A 88 -16.54 3.42 -12.67
CA PHE A 88 -15.10 3.58 -12.53
C PHE A 88 -14.75 4.11 -11.13
N HIS A 89 -15.50 5.12 -10.66
CA HIS A 89 -15.31 5.73 -9.35
C HIS A 89 -15.39 4.70 -8.21
N GLU A 90 -16.44 3.88 -8.20
CA GLU A 90 -16.62 2.85 -7.18
C GLU A 90 -15.56 1.75 -7.29
N LYS A 91 -15.19 1.32 -8.49
CA LYS A 91 -14.06 0.39 -8.68
C LYS A 91 -12.75 0.97 -8.15
N PHE A 92 -12.48 2.25 -8.42
CA PHE A 92 -11.27 2.91 -7.94
C PHE A 92 -11.25 3.03 -6.41
N LYS A 93 -12.37 3.38 -5.79
CA LYS A 93 -12.52 3.36 -4.33
C LYS A 93 -12.26 1.98 -3.75
N GLN A 94 -12.86 0.94 -4.31
CA GLN A 94 -12.65 -0.44 -3.87
C GLN A 94 -11.19 -0.87 -4.00
N SER A 95 -10.55 -0.54 -5.13
CA SER A 95 -9.13 -0.79 -5.36
C SER A 95 -8.27 -0.15 -4.27
N LEU A 96 -8.42 1.17 -4.07
CA LEU A 96 -7.60 1.92 -3.13
C LEU A 96 -7.83 1.45 -1.69
N LYS A 97 -9.08 1.16 -1.31
CA LYS A 97 -9.42 0.58 -0.01
C LYS A 97 -8.71 -0.77 0.21
N THR A 98 -8.77 -1.66 -0.79
CA THR A 98 -8.13 -2.98 -0.71
C THR A 98 -6.61 -2.86 -0.59
N GLN A 99 -6.00 -1.92 -1.31
CA GLN A 99 -4.56 -1.63 -1.18
C GLN A 99 -4.21 -1.13 0.22
N ILE A 100 -4.98 -0.18 0.79
CA ILE A 100 -4.78 0.32 2.15
C ILE A 100 -4.88 -0.81 3.18
N GLU A 101 -5.88 -1.68 3.06
CA GLU A 101 -6.05 -2.85 3.93
C GLU A 101 -4.86 -3.83 3.80
N GLY A 102 -4.33 -3.99 2.59
CA GLY A 102 -3.12 -4.76 2.34
C GLY A 102 -1.89 -4.17 3.04
N TYR A 103 -1.66 -2.87 2.95
CA TYR A 103 -0.53 -2.23 3.64
C TYR A 103 -0.70 -2.24 5.17
N LYS A 104 -1.93 -2.09 5.68
CA LYS A 104 -2.23 -2.26 7.11
C LYS A 104 -1.93 -3.66 7.60
N GLU A 105 -2.25 -4.68 6.80
CA GLU A 105 -1.89 -6.05 7.09
C GLU A 105 -0.37 -6.19 7.19
N ILE A 106 0.40 -5.71 6.20
CA ILE A 106 1.88 -5.74 6.24
C ILE A 106 2.41 -5.08 7.51
N PHE A 107 1.81 -3.96 7.93
CA PHE A 107 2.23 -3.21 9.11
C PHE A 107 2.18 -4.03 10.41
N LEU A 108 1.29 -5.02 10.50
CA LEU A 108 1.17 -5.88 11.68
C LEU A 108 2.46 -6.67 11.98
N VAL A 109 3.31 -6.92 10.99
CA VAL A 109 4.62 -7.55 11.21
C VAL A 109 5.49 -6.77 12.21
N PHE A 110 5.31 -5.45 12.28
CA PHE A 110 6.01 -4.56 13.23
C PHE A 110 5.37 -4.52 14.62
N THR A 111 4.30 -5.28 14.83
CA THR A 111 3.57 -5.36 16.11
C THR A 111 3.80 -6.70 16.79
N ASP A 112 3.79 -7.80 16.03
CA ASP A 112 3.87 -9.16 16.57
C ASP A 112 5.03 -9.99 15.98
N GLY A 113 5.77 -9.46 15.00
CA GLY A 113 6.88 -10.15 14.34
C GLY A 113 6.46 -11.28 13.39
N ASN A 114 5.16 -11.47 13.13
CA ASN A 114 4.66 -12.55 12.30
C ASN A 114 4.76 -12.22 10.80
N ILE A 115 5.74 -12.82 10.13
CA ILE A 115 6.01 -12.60 8.70
C ILE A 115 4.85 -12.99 7.78
N THR A 116 3.86 -13.77 8.25
CA THR A 116 2.66 -14.12 7.48
C THR A 116 1.89 -12.89 7.03
N HIS A 117 1.90 -11.83 7.85
CA HIS A 117 1.28 -10.54 7.54
C HIS A 117 1.81 -9.92 6.26
N ILE A 118 3.11 -10.09 5.96
CA ILE A 118 3.70 -9.62 4.70
C ILE A 118 3.03 -10.33 3.52
N LYS A 119 2.93 -11.66 3.57
CA LYS A 119 2.35 -12.45 2.48
C LYS A 119 0.88 -12.10 2.24
N VAL A 120 0.07 -12.07 3.31
CA VAL A 120 -1.37 -11.77 3.21
C VAL A 120 -1.59 -10.35 2.71
N GLY A 121 -0.83 -9.38 3.24
CA GLY A 121 -0.93 -7.99 2.85
C GLY A 121 -0.51 -7.74 1.41
N SER A 122 0.58 -8.37 0.94
CA SER A 122 1.00 -8.30 -0.46
C SER A 122 -0.07 -8.84 -1.41
N MET A 123 -0.74 -9.94 -1.07
CA MET A 123 -1.84 -10.48 -1.88
C MET A 123 -3.01 -9.49 -2.00
N LYS A 124 -3.37 -8.81 -0.91
CA LYS A 124 -4.42 -7.77 -0.92
C LYS A 124 -4.01 -6.57 -1.79
N VAL A 125 -2.77 -6.10 -1.68
CA VAL A 125 -2.27 -4.99 -2.53
C VAL A 125 -2.33 -5.38 -4.01
N GLU A 126 -1.84 -6.56 -4.38
CA GLU A 126 -1.90 -7.07 -5.76
C GLU A 126 -3.34 -7.19 -6.26
N GLN A 127 -4.25 -7.70 -5.42
CA GLN A 127 -5.67 -7.80 -5.76
C GLN A 127 -6.27 -6.41 -5.99
N GLY A 128 -5.99 -5.45 -5.12
CA GLY A 128 -6.47 -4.08 -5.26
C GLY A 128 -6.00 -3.44 -6.56
N LEU A 129 -4.72 -3.59 -6.92
CA LEU A 129 -4.19 -3.07 -8.19
C LEU A 129 -4.92 -3.65 -9.42
N LYS A 130 -5.21 -4.95 -9.40
CA LYS A 130 -5.94 -5.63 -10.50
C LYS A 130 -7.41 -5.22 -10.65
N MET A 131 -8.01 -4.53 -9.67
CA MET A 131 -9.42 -4.11 -9.76
C MET A 131 -9.67 -2.97 -10.75
N ILE A 132 -8.60 -2.25 -11.12
CA ILE A 132 -8.67 -1.12 -12.06
C ILE A 132 -8.26 -1.57 -13.47
N ASP A 133 -7.59 -2.72 -13.61
CA ASP A 133 -7.32 -3.31 -14.92
C ASP A 133 -8.65 -3.54 -15.63
N ILE A 134 -8.83 -2.81 -16.73
CA ILE A 134 -9.92 -3.01 -17.66
C ILE A 134 -9.54 -4.27 -18.42
N ASP A 135 -10.33 -5.33 -18.30
CA ASP A 135 -10.21 -6.47 -19.20
C ASP A 135 -10.28 -5.91 -20.64
N ASP A 136 -9.17 -6.01 -21.37
CA ASP A 136 -9.09 -5.75 -22.81
C ASP A 136 -9.90 -6.85 -23.53
N ASP A 137 -11.23 -6.77 -23.48
CA ASP A 137 -12.15 -7.59 -24.29
C ASP A 137 -12.94 -6.72 -25.29
#